data_AF-A0A813JSP6-F1
#
_entry.id   AF-A0A813JSP6-F1
#
_cell.length_a   1.000
_cell.length_b   1.000
_cell.length_c   1.000
_cell.angle_alpha   90.00
_cell.angle_beta   90.00
_cell.angle_gamma   90.00
#
_symmetry.space_group_name_H-M   'P 1'
#
loop_
_entity.id
_entity.type
_entity.pdbx_description
1 polymer ?
#
loop_
_entity_poly.entity_id
_entity_poly.type
_entity_poly.pdbx_seq_one_letter_code
_entity_poly.pdbx_strand_id
1 'polypeptide(L)'
;MSTAVGAAAVLGAAPAAFAHKIDDAATKLSEASYPFLKEIDWTSPVYGSLPNANPVKVLAVINKALVMGASMDSAALKKGVLAHASAIGHVDSKGMIPWPDYTAINAAIGHMVASVPKNQVIDVFNAAGDVVRKEEVVAYMKSLVNSGDAEAAYKAFWEFKDVVAAAQR
;
A
#
# COMPACT_ATOMS: atom_id res chain seq x y z
N MET A 1 -24.34 17.17 -44.10
CA MET A 1 -24.19 15.75 -43.72
C MET A 1 -22.81 15.62 -43.09
N SER A 2 -22.68 15.81 -41.77
CA SER A 2 -22.78 14.77 -40.72
C SER A 2 -21.74 13.66 -40.91
N THR A 3 -20.92 13.23 -39.96
CA THR A 3 -20.70 13.57 -38.54
C THR A 3 -19.42 12.84 -38.09
N ALA A 4 -18.74 13.42 -37.10
CA ALA A 4 -17.71 12.87 -36.23
C ALA A 4 -17.63 11.34 -36.10
N VAL A 5 -16.47 10.77 -36.46
CA VAL A 5 -15.98 9.46 -35.99
C VAL A 5 -14.69 9.73 -35.23
N GLY A 6 -14.72 9.66 -33.89
CA GLY A 6 -13.49 9.82 -33.10
C GLY A 6 -13.70 10.22 -31.65
N ALA A 7 -14.56 9.52 -30.91
CA ALA A 7 -14.62 9.70 -29.45
C ALA A 7 -14.83 8.40 -28.66
N ALA A 8 -15.16 7.27 -29.31
CA ALA A 8 -15.51 6.04 -28.59
C ALA A 8 -14.32 5.13 -28.22
N ALA A 9 -13.13 5.35 -28.79
CA ALA A 9 -11.97 4.45 -28.57
C ALA A 9 -11.07 4.84 -27.36
N VAL A 10 -11.26 6.02 -26.77
CA VAL A 10 -10.33 6.54 -25.73
C VAL A 10 -10.70 6.08 -24.32
N LEU A 11 -11.96 5.70 -24.08
CA LEU A 11 -12.46 5.31 -22.76
C LEU A 11 -12.06 3.88 -22.34
N GLY A 12 -11.76 2.99 -23.30
CA GLY A 12 -11.28 1.63 -23.02
C GLY A 12 -9.76 1.54 -22.75
N ALA A 13 -8.98 2.51 -23.22
CA ALA A 13 -7.52 2.51 -23.11
C ALA A 13 -7.02 3.13 -21.79
N ALA A 14 -7.77 4.06 -21.21
CA ALA A 14 -7.36 4.76 -19.99
C ALA A 14 -7.21 3.82 -18.76
N PRO A 15 -8.19 2.94 -18.42
CA PRO A 15 -8.07 2.07 -17.26
C PRO A 15 -6.88 1.10 -17.35
N ALA A 16 -6.64 0.54 -18.53
CA ALA A 16 -5.51 -0.36 -18.77
C ALA A 16 -4.17 0.39 -18.71
N ALA A 17 -4.06 1.58 -19.31
CA ALA A 17 -2.84 2.38 -19.29
C ALA A 17 -2.46 2.82 -17.87
N PHE A 18 -3.42 3.16 -17.02
CA PHE A 18 -3.15 3.45 -15.60
C PHE A 18 -2.78 2.20 -14.82
N ALA A 19 -3.38 1.05 -15.11
CA ALA A 19 -3.03 -0.20 -14.46
C ALA A 19 -1.55 -0.57 -14.68
N HIS A 20 -1.07 -0.43 -15.92
CA HIS A 20 0.34 -0.66 -16.26
C HIS A 20 1.29 0.31 -15.51
N LYS A 21 0.90 1.57 -15.34
CA LYS A 21 1.71 2.56 -14.61
C LYS A 21 1.85 2.22 -13.14
N ILE A 22 0.80 1.71 -12.49
CA ILE A 22 0.87 1.26 -11.09
C ILE A 22 1.83 0.07 -10.97
N ASP A 23 1.75 -0.90 -11.88
CA ASP A 23 2.63 -2.07 -11.87
C ASP A 23 4.11 -1.67 -12.05
N ASP A 24 4.41 -0.81 -13.03
CA ASP A 24 5.77 -0.28 -13.25
C ASP A 24 6.30 0.50 -12.03
N ALA A 25 5.43 1.31 -11.41
CA ALA A 25 5.78 2.06 -10.21
C ALA A 25 6.00 1.15 -9.00
N ALA A 26 5.25 0.04 -8.90
CA ALA A 26 5.42 -0.96 -7.85
C ALA A 26 6.76 -1.68 -7.99
N THR A 27 7.21 -1.99 -9.21
CA THR A 27 8.57 -2.53 -9.45
C THR A 27 9.64 -1.57 -8.93
N LYS A 28 9.55 -0.28 -9.26
CA LYS A 28 10.51 0.74 -8.77
C LYS A 28 10.48 0.88 -7.24
N LEU A 29 9.29 0.89 -6.65
CA LEU A 29 9.13 0.88 -5.20
C LEU A 29 9.86 -0.33 -4.61
N SER A 30 9.54 -1.53 -5.09
CA SER A 30 10.12 -2.76 -4.58
C SER A 30 11.64 -2.79 -4.71
N GLU A 31 12.21 -2.39 -5.84
CA GLU A 31 13.67 -2.31 -6.01
C GLU A 31 14.33 -1.41 -4.96
N ALA A 32 13.76 -0.24 -4.71
CA ALA A 32 14.32 0.74 -3.78
C ALA A 32 14.07 0.36 -2.30
N SER A 33 12.97 -0.33 -1.98
CA SER A 33 12.58 -0.64 -0.60
C SER A 33 12.88 -2.06 -0.15
N TYR A 34 13.27 -2.98 -1.05
CA TYR A 34 13.62 -4.36 -0.67
C TYR A 34 14.84 -4.46 0.26
N PRO A 35 15.89 -3.61 0.16
CA PRO A 35 16.94 -3.56 1.18
C PRO A 35 16.37 -3.31 2.59
N PHE A 36 15.58 -2.25 2.77
CA PHE A 36 14.88 -1.94 4.01
C PHE A 36 13.97 -3.09 4.47
N LEU A 37 13.21 -3.72 3.57
CA LEU A 37 12.31 -4.84 3.89
C LEU A 37 13.04 -6.03 4.55
N LYS A 38 14.28 -6.30 4.11
CA LYS A 38 15.11 -7.40 4.65
C LYS A 38 15.69 -7.11 6.05
N GLU A 39 15.76 -5.84 6.44
CA GLU A 39 16.29 -5.43 7.75
C GLU A 39 15.24 -5.56 8.85
N ILE A 40 13.96 -5.57 8.48
CA ILE A 40 12.84 -5.70 9.41
C ILE A 40 12.83 -7.12 10.00
N ASP A 41 12.84 -7.21 11.33
CA ASP A 41 12.58 -8.47 12.03
C ASP A 41 11.08 -8.74 12.07
N TRP A 42 10.56 -9.42 11.04
CA TRP A 42 9.15 -9.79 10.92
C TRP A 42 8.64 -10.74 12.01
N THR A 43 9.53 -11.32 12.81
CA THR A 43 9.18 -12.20 13.94
C THR A 43 9.01 -11.45 15.26
N SER A 44 9.30 -10.15 15.27
CA SER A 44 9.25 -9.32 16.47
C SER A 44 7.83 -9.23 17.05
N PRO A 45 7.65 -9.41 18.37
CA PRO A 45 6.34 -9.27 19.01
C PRO A 45 5.82 -7.82 19.01
N VAL A 46 6.64 -6.85 18.62
CA VAL A 46 6.26 -5.43 18.62
C VAL A 46 5.05 -5.12 17.74
N TYR A 47 4.82 -5.91 16.68
CA TYR A 47 3.68 -5.74 15.78
C TYR A 47 2.35 -6.26 16.35
N GLY A 48 2.40 -7.04 17.45
CA GLY A 48 1.22 -7.65 18.06
C GLY A 48 0.47 -6.76 19.05
N SER A 49 0.95 -5.55 19.34
CA SER A 49 0.31 -4.68 20.33
C SER A 49 0.46 -3.19 20.01
N LEU A 50 -0.50 -2.39 20.49
CA LEU A 50 -0.43 -0.92 20.52
C LEU A 50 -0.43 -0.48 21.98
N PRO A 51 0.75 -0.36 22.62
CA PRO A 51 0.83 -0.04 24.04
C PRO A 51 0.11 1.26 24.39
N ASN A 52 -0.78 1.19 25.39
CA ASN A 52 -1.55 2.32 25.91
C ASN A 52 -2.47 3.02 24.89
N ALA A 53 -2.78 2.39 23.75
CA ALA A 53 -3.74 2.94 22.79
C ALA A 53 -5.16 2.93 23.36
N ASN A 54 -5.91 4.02 23.13
CA ASN A 54 -7.31 4.09 23.52
C ASN A 54 -8.16 3.13 22.63
N PRO A 55 -8.84 2.11 23.20
CA PRO A 55 -9.58 1.12 22.41
C PRO A 55 -10.71 1.70 21.55
N VAL A 56 -11.35 2.78 22.02
CA VAL A 56 -12.43 3.46 21.27
C VAL A 56 -11.86 4.18 20.05
N LYS A 57 -10.69 4.80 20.18
CA LYS A 57 -10.00 5.40 19.02
C LYS A 57 -9.52 4.32 18.04
N VAL A 58 -9.03 3.18 18.53
CA VAL A 58 -8.68 2.03 17.67
C VAL A 58 -9.90 1.55 16.88
N LEU A 59 -11.07 1.43 17.50
CA LEU A 59 -12.31 1.06 16.80
C LEU A 59 -12.67 2.08 15.71
N ALA A 60 -12.41 3.38 15.92
CA ALA A 60 -12.61 4.39 14.90
C ALA A 60 -11.70 4.18 13.67
N VAL A 61 -10.42 3.80 13.88
CA VAL A 61 -9.50 3.43 12.79
C VAL A 61 -10.04 2.23 12.01
N ILE A 62 -10.45 1.18 12.72
CA ILE A 62 -11.02 -0.04 12.12
C ILE A 62 -12.26 0.30 11.30
N ASN A 63 -13.17 1.12 11.84
CA ASN A 63 -14.36 1.56 11.12
C ASN A 63 -14.01 2.28 9.81
N LYS A 64 -13.03 3.20 9.82
CA LYS A 64 -12.57 3.88 8.59
C LYS A 64 -11.98 2.89 7.58
N ALA A 65 -11.18 1.92 8.05
CA ALA A 65 -10.60 0.89 7.18
C ALA A 65 -11.67 -0.02 6.57
N LEU A 66 -12.71 -0.39 7.33
CA LEU A 66 -13.83 -1.18 6.84
C LEU A 66 -14.66 -0.41 5.80
N VAL A 67 -14.93 0.88 6.03
CA VAL A 67 -15.63 1.73 5.06
C VAL A 67 -14.84 1.86 3.75
N MET A 68 -13.52 2.06 3.85
CA MET A 68 -12.63 2.07 2.68
C MET A 68 -12.63 0.71 1.97
N GLY A 69 -12.47 -0.39 2.70
CA GLY A 69 -12.46 -1.75 2.14
C GLY A 69 -13.76 -2.14 1.44
N ALA A 70 -14.92 -1.77 2.02
CA ALA A 70 -16.22 -1.99 1.40
C ALA A 70 -16.41 -1.18 0.11
N SER A 71 -15.64 -0.10 -0.06
CA SER A 71 -15.67 0.76 -1.24
C SER A 71 -14.63 0.37 -2.29
N MET A 72 -13.73 -0.59 -2.03
CA MET A 72 -12.71 -1.01 -3.01
C MET A 72 -13.34 -1.75 -4.20
N ASP A 73 -12.67 -1.72 -5.35
CA ASP A 73 -12.98 -2.64 -6.44
C ASP A 73 -12.78 -4.09 -5.99
N SER A 74 -13.79 -4.93 -6.20
CA SER A 74 -13.79 -6.30 -5.67
C SER A 74 -12.76 -7.21 -6.33
N ALA A 75 -12.43 -6.97 -7.60
CA ALA A 75 -11.40 -7.71 -8.30
C ALA A 75 -10.00 -7.29 -7.81
N ALA A 76 -9.77 -5.99 -7.60
CA ALA A 76 -8.54 -5.48 -6.98
C ALA A 76 -8.35 -6.04 -5.56
N LEU A 77 -9.39 -6.03 -4.73
CA LEU A 77 -9.35 -6.60 -3.37
C LEU A 77 -9.04 -8.10 -3.40
N LYS A 78 -9.69 -8.87 -4.27
CA LYS A 78 -9.40 -10.30 -4.44
C LYS A 78 -7.95 -10.54 -4.89
N LYS A 79 -7.43 -9.76 -5.83
CA LYS A 79 -6.03 -9.84 -6.28
C LYS A 79 -5.06 -9.56 -5.12
N GLY A 80 -5.34 -8.56 -4.30
CA GLY A 80 -4.56 -8.25 -3.09
C GLY A 80 -4.52 -9.41 -2.10
N VAL A 81 -5.68 -10.02 -1.80
CA VAL A 81 -5.76 -11.19 -0.90
C VAL A 81 -4.93 -12.36 -1.44
N LEU A 82 -5.06 -12.67 -2.74
CA LEU A 82 -4.31 -13.78 -3.35
C LEU A 82 -2.80 -13.51 -3.41
N ALA A 83 -2.37 -12.26 -3.64
CA ALA A 83 -0.95 -11.90 -3.62
C ALA A 83 -0.33 -12.13 -2.23
N HIS A 84 -1.02 -11.73 -1.16
CA HIS A 84 -0.53 -12.00 0.20
C HIS A 84 -0.53 -13.49 0.54
N ALA A 85 -1.58 -14.23 0.14
CA ALA A 85 -1.64 -15.68 0.36
C ALA A 85 -0.48 -16.42 -0.34
N SER A 86 -0.16 -16.03 -1.58
CA SER A 86 1.01 -16.54 -2.31
C SER A 86 2.31 -16.23 -1.58
N ALA A 87 2.52 -14.98 -1.18
CA ALA A 87 3.73 -14.54 -0.50
C ALA A 87 3.96 -15.29 0.83
N ILE A 88 2.90 -15.50 1.63
CA ILE A 88 2.97 -16.29 2.87
C ILE A 88 3.38 -17.74 2.57
N GLY A 89 2.95 -18.31 1.44
CA GLY A 89 3.37 -19.64 1.00
C GLY A 89 4.87 -19.75 0.67
N HIS A 90 5.57 -18.62 0.53
CA HIS A 90 6.98 -18.56 0.13
C HIS A 90 7.90 -17.89 1.17
N VAL A 91 7.41 -17.64 2.40
CA VAL A 91 8.24 -17.01 3.45
C VAL A 91 9.43 -17.88 3.85
N ASP A 92 10.53 -17.24 4.19
CA ASP A 92 11.67 -17.91 4.84
C ASP A 92 11.45 -18.06 6.37
N SER A 93 12.44 -18.63 7.06
CA SER A 93 12.39 -18.85 8.51
C SER A 93 12.36 -17.57 9.36
N LYS A 94 12.61 -16.41 8.75
CA LYS A 94 12.53 -15.08 9.39
C LYS A 94 11.24 -14.35 9.03
N GLY A 95 10.32 -14.99 8.31
CA GLY A 95 9.10 -14.36 7.82
C GLY A 95 9.32 -13.43 6.61
N MET A 96 10.51 -13.45 6.01
CA MET A 96 10.82 -12.63 4.84
C MET A 96 10.27 -13.26 3.57
N ILE A 97 9.65 -12.44 2.73
CA ILE A 97 9.08 -12.86 1.44
C ILE A 97 10.07 -12.64 0.28
N PRO A 98 9.97 -13.41 -0.82
CA PRO A 98 10.75 -13.18 -2.03
C PRO A 98 10.44 -11.84 -2.72
N TRP A 99 11.42 -11.29 -3.44
CA TRP A 99 11.27 -10.02 -4.19
C TRP A 99 10.09 -10.00 -5.20
N PRO A 100 9.84 -11.09 -5.98
CA PRO A 100 8.68 -11.12 -6.88
C PRO A 100 7.34 -10.99 -6.13
N ASP A 101 7.22 -11.65 -4.98
CA ASP A 101 6.00 -11.61 -4.15
C ASP A 101 5.80 -10.23 -3.52
N TYR A 102 6.88 -9.59 -3.06
CA TYR A 102 6.83 -8.21 -2.56
C TYR A 102 6.35 -7.22 -3.63
N THR A 103 6.84 -7.37 -4.86
CA THR A 103 6.39 -6.55 -6.01
C THR A 103 4.92 -6.79 -6.34
N ALA A 104 4.48 -8.05 -6.34
CA ALA A 104 3.07 -8.37 -6.56
C ALA A 104 2.16 -7.76 -5.48
N ILE A 105 2.59 -7.78 -4.21
CA ILE A 105 1.87 -7.14 -3.10
C ILE A 105 1.78 -5.63 -3.29
N ASN A 106 2.91 -4.96 -3.55
CA ASN A 106 2.94 -3.50 -3.74
C ASN A 106 2.03 -3.07 -4.91
N ALA A 107 2.09 -3.78 -6.03
CA ALA A 107 1.22 -3.53 -7.18
C ALA A 107 -0.25 -3.69 -6.80
N ALA A 108 -0.62 -4.83 -6.18
CA ALA A 108 -1.99 -5.10 -5.80
C ALA A 108 -2.55 -4.07 -4.80
N ILE A 109 -1.76 -3.64 -3.81
CA ILE A 109 -2.13 -2.56 -2.88
C ILE A 109 -2.32 -1.24 -3.64
N GLY A 110 -1.45 -0.91 -4.60
CA GLY A 110 -1.61 0.27 -5.46
C GLY A 110 -2.96 0.28 -6.18
N HIS A 111 -3.35 -0.83 -6.80
CA HIS A 111 -4.66 -0.98 -7.45
C HIS A 111 -5.82 -0.86 -6.46
N MET A 112 -5.72 -1.48 -5.27
CA MET A 112 -6.73 -1.36 -4.22
C MET A 112 -6.93 0.10 -3.78
N VAL A 113 -5.85 0.85 -3.57
CA VAL A 113 -5.90 2.26 -3.18
C VAL A 113 -6.42 3.15 -4.30
N ALA A 114 -6.00 2.93 -5.55
CA ALA A 114 -6.53 3.65 -6.71
C ALA A 114 -8.05 3.39 -6.91
N SER A 115 -8.54 2.25 -6.45
CA SER A 115 -9.95 1.87 -6.55
C SER A 115 -10.87 2.51 -5.49
N VAL A 116 -10.43 3.49 -4.71
CA VAL A 116 -11.30 4.19 -3.75
C VAL A 116 -11.12 5.70 -3.83
N PRO A 117 -12.14 6.49 -3.44
CA PRO A 117 -11.99 7.93 -3.32
C PRO A 117 -10.84 8.33 -2.37
N LYS A 118 -10.08 9.35 -2.77
CA LYS A 118 -8.92 9.87 -2.01
C LYS A 118 -9.25 10.17 -0.54
N ASN A 119 -10.42 10.74 -0.26
CA ASN A 119 -10.81 11.10 1.10
C ASN A 119 -10.91 9.88 2.03
N GLN A 120 -11.30 8.70 1.54
CA GLN A 120 -11.35 7.49 2.36
C GLN A 120 -9.94 7.02 2.78
N VAL A 121 -8.95 7.16 1.91
CA VAL A 121 -7.55 6.86 2.23
C VAL A 121 -7.03 7.83 3.31
N ILE A 122 -7.32 9.12 3.15
CA ILE A 122 -6.91 10.16 4.11
C ILE A 122 -7.64 10.01 5.45
N ASP A 123 -8.91 9.60 5.46
CA ASP A 123 -9.67 9.31 6.67
C ASP A 123 -9.03 8.19 7.51
N VAL A 124 -8.59 7.11 6.87
CA VAL A 124 -7.86 6.03 7.56
C VAL A 124 -6.52 6.55 8.10
N PHE A 125 -5.75 7.28 7.28
CA PHE A 125 -4.46 7.83 7.68
C PHE A 125 -4.57 8.77 8.89
N ASN A 126 -5.53 9.70 8.88
CA ASN A 126 -5.74 10.64 9.97
C ASN A 126 -6.22 9.93 11.24
N ALA A 127 -7.17 8.99 11.12
CA ALA A 127 -7.64 8.22 12.27
C ALA A 127 -6.50 7.42 12.92
N ALA A 128 -5.63 6.81 12.12
CA ALA A 128 -4.45 6.11 12.63
C ALA A 128 -3.47 7.08 13.30
N GLY A 129 -3.28 8.28 12.74
CA GLY A 129 -2.45 9.34 13.33
C GLY A 129 -2.91 9.77 14.73
N ASP A 130 -4.20 9.70 15.03
CA ASP A 130 -4.76 10.02 16.36
C ASP A 130 -4.54 8.92 17.42
N VAL A 131 -4.13 7.73 16.98
CA VAL A 131 -3.88 6.54 17.82
C VAL A 131 -2.38 6.28 17.98
N VAL A 132 -1.61 6.47 16.92
CA VAL A 132 -0.18 6.16 16.91
C VAL A 132 0.60 7.29 17.60
N ARG A 133 1.41 6.93 18.59
CA ARG A 133 2.45 7.78 19.18
C ARG A 133 3.57 8.03 18.17
N LYS A 134 3.29 8.90 17.19
CA LYS A 134 4.05 9.01 15.95
C LYS A 134 5.54 9.23 16.17
N GLU A 135 5.91 10.15 17.05
CA GLU A 135 7.31 10.49 17.29
C GLU A 135 8.09 9.31 17.85
N GLU A 136 7.54 8.64 18.87
CA GLU A 136 8.23 7.55 19.55
C GLU A 136 8.22 6.27 18.71
N VAL A 137 7.12 5.98 18.02
CA VAL A 137 7.03 4.82 17.12
C VAL A 137 7.97 4.99 15.94
N VAL A 138 8.03 6.17 15.30
CA VAL A 138 8.95 6.39 14.17
C VAL A 138 10.41 6.33 14.63
N ALA A 139 10.75 6.98 15.75
CA ALA A 139 12.11 6.94 16.29
C ALA A 139 12.54 5.50 16.63
N TYR A 140 11.67 4.74 17.29
CA TYR A 140 11.93 3.34 17.63
C TYR A 140 12.03 2.46 16.38
N MET A 141 11.12 2.57 15.40
CA MET A 141 11.18 1.72 14.21
C MET A 141 12.39 2.04 13.33
N LYS A 142 12.78 3.31 13.19
CA LYS A 142 14.00 3.70 12.47
C LYS A 142 15.29 3.24 13.17
N SER A 143 15.30 3.06 14.50
CA SER A 143 16.50 2.61 15.21
C SER A 143 16.79 1.12 15.02
N LEU A 144 15.83 0.34 14.49
CA LEU A 144 15.96 -1.09 14.25
C LEU A 144 16.50 -1.43 12.84
N VAL A 145 16.70 -0.42 11.99
CA VAL A 145 17.04 -0.58 10.57
C VAL A 145 18.13 0.41 10.15
N ASN A 146 18.64 0.28 8.94
CA ASN A 146 19.52 1.29 8.36
C ASN A 146 18.71 2.54 7.98
N SER A 147 19.13 3.72 8.46
CA SER A 147 18.42 4.97 8.18
C SER A 147 18.44 5.34 6.70
N GLY A 148 19.52 5.04 5.97
CA GLY A 148 19.66 5.32 4.55
C GLY A 148 18.68 4.49 3.71
N ASP A 149 18.59 3.19 3.99
CA ASP A 149 17.67 2.29 3.28
C ASP A 149 16.20 2.64 3.62
N ALA A 150 15.91 2.98 4.88
CA ALA A 150 14.58 3.44 5.28
C ALA A 150 14.18 4.75 4.58
N GLU A 151 15.11 5.70 4.42
CA GLU A 151 14.87 6.96 3.72
C GLU A 151 14.70 6.76 2.21
N ALA A 152 15.49 5.85 1.60
CA ALA A 152 15.33 5.47 0.21
C ALA A 152 13.97 4.82 -0.05
N ALA A 153 13.56 3.88 0.81
CA ALA A 153 12.25 3.25 0.76
C ALA A 153 11.11 4.27 0.88
N TYR A 154 11.23 5.22 1.82
CA TYR A 154 10.23 6.27 2.00
C TYR A 154 10.12 7.21 0.80
N LYS A 155 11.26 7.62 0.22
CA LYS A 155 11.28 8.42 -1.01
C LYS A 155 10.59 7.69 -2.16
N ALA A 156 10.93 6.43 -2.38
CA ALA A 156 10.30 5.62 -3.44
C ALA A 156 8.79 5.44 -3.21
N PHE A 157 8.36 5.31 -1.94
CA PHE A 157 6.95 5.30 -1.59
C PHE A 157 6.25 6.62 -1.98
N TRP A 158 6.87 7.78 -1.76
CA TRP A 158 6.31 9.07 -2.21
C TRP A 158 6.16 9.16 -3.72
N GLU A 159 7.11 8.60 -4.49
CA GLU A 159 7.00 8.56 -5.96
C GLU A 159 5.88 7.59 -6.40
N PHE A 160 5.81 6.41 -5.78
CA PHE A 160 4.77 5.42 -6.04
C PHE A 160 3.36 5.96 -5.78
N LYS A 161 3.15 6.60 -4.62
CA LYS A 161 1.82 7.11 -4.26
C LYS A 161 1.35 8.26 -5.15
N ASP A 162 2.24 8.99 -5.81
CA ASP A 162 1.84 9.98 -6.83
C ASP A 162 1.27 9.30 -8.08
N VAL A 163 1.85 8.17 -8.51
CA VAL A 163 1.31 7.37 -9.62
C VAL A 163 -0.05 6.79 -9.25
N VAL A 164 -0.18 6.23 -8.05
CA VAL A 164 -1.46 5.70 -7.54
C VAL A 164 -2.51 6.79 -7.47
N ALA A 165 -2.18 7.97 -6.96
CA ALA A 165 -3.11 9.11 -6.88
C ALA A 165 -3.57 9.59 -8.27
N ALA A 166 -2.69 9.55 -9.29
CA ALA A 166 -3.06 9.89 -10.66
C ALA A 166 -4.03 8.89 -11.31
N ALA A 167 -4.03 7.64 -10.84
CA ALA A 167 -4.92 6.58 -11.28
C ALA A 167 -6.18 6.45 -10.41
N GLN A 168 -6.28 7.22 -9.33
CA GLN A 168 -7.33 7.09 -8.32
C GLN A 168 -8.68 7.60 -8.84
N ARG A 169 -9.75 6.86 -8.55
CA ARG A 169 -11.12 7.20 -8.93
C ARG A 169 -11.79 8.20 -7.98
#